data_AF-A0A949BT19-F1
#
_entry.id   AF-A0A949BT19-F1
#
_cell.length_a   1.000
_cell.length_b   1.000
_cell.length_c   1.000
_cell.angle_alpha   90.00
_cell.angle_beta   90.00
_cell.angle_gamma   90.00
#
_symmetry.space_group_name_H-M   'P 1'
#
loop_
_entity.id
_entity.type
_entity.pdbx_description
1 polymer ?
#
loop_
_entity_poly.entity_id
_entity_poly.type
_entity_poly.pdbx_seq_one_letter_code
_entity_poly.pdbx_strand_id
1 'polypeptide(L)'
;MSKRVATVAILLFLLSLTRSMDLASEPTRTVPPFQVGERVVFAIKAFGITAGHATLEIKEIIEFDGHEVYHIVVTAQTTPFFSLFYRINDRLETYLDTKEFYPHRYEAHLEEGEYRKDEVIIYDQERHIAYREGKEIKIPPRVQDSVSVYYYLRTLNLRAGDVIEVPINCGRHNYFLTLKVKGEERIHTKDGYH
;
A
#
# COMPACT_ATOMS: atom_id res chain seq x y z
N MET A 1 54.39 8.04 -20.16
CA MET A 1 52.91 8.18 -20.28
C MET A 1 52.34 8.43 -18.89
N SER A 2 51.79 9.62 -18.68
CA SER A 2 51.67 10.27 -17.38
C SER A 2 50.43 9.83 -16.58
N LYS A 3 50.63 9.53 -15.28
CA LYS A 3 49.59 9.27 -14.25
C LYS A 3 48.52 10.39 -14.14
N ARG A 4 48.72 11.53 -14.83
CA ARG A 4 47.77 12.64 -14.90
C ARG A 4 46.55 12.36 -15.80
N VAL A 5 46.65 11.48 -16.80
CA VAL A 5 45.51 11.17 -17.69
C VAL A 5 44.46 10.29 -16.99
N ALA A 6 44.90 9.37 -16.13
CA ALA A 6 44.00 8.52 -15.34
C ALA A 6 43.24 9.27 -14.23
N THR A 7 43.82 10.36 -13.70
CA THR A 7 43.19 11.13 -12.61
C THR A 7 42.08 12.07 -13.12
N VAL A 8 42.22 12.59 -14.35
CA VAL A 8 41.20 13.45 -14.98
C VAL A 8 39.98 12.65 -15.45
N ALA A 9 40.16 11.38 -15.84
CA ALA A 9 39.06 10.50 -16.22
C ALA A 9 38.19 10.07 -15.02
N ILE A 10 38.77 9.93 -13.82
CA ILE A 10 38.05 9.55 -12.60
C ILE A 10 37.28 10.76 -12.01
N LEU A 11 37.80 11.98 -12.17
CA LEU A 11 37.10 13.19 -11.73
C LEU A 11 35.89 13.54 -12.63
N LEU A 12 35.98 13.28 -13.94
CA LEU A 12 34.85 13.48 -14.87
C LEU A 12 33.76 12.39 -14.74
N PHE A 13 34.11 11.19 -14.29
CA PHE A 13 33.15 10.14 -13.97
C PHE A 13 32.42 10.37 -12.62
N LEU A 14 33.05 11.08 -11.69
CA LEU A 14 32.43 11.51 -10.42
C LEU A 14 31.53 12.73 -10.57
N LEU A 15 31.78 13.62 -11.56
CA LEU A 15 30.87 14.75 -11.86
C LEU A 15 29.61 14.35 -12.65
N SER A 16 29.55 13.15 -13.24
CA SER A 16 28.32 12.62 -13.84
C SER A 16 27.39 11.91 -12.86
N LEU A 17 27.76 11.82 -11.57
CA LEU A 17 26.93 11.21 -10.52
C LEU A 17 26.16 12.23 -9.67
N THR A 18 26.20 13.52 -9.99
CA THR A 18 25.07 14.40 -9.68
C THR A 18 24.08 14.25 -10.81
N ARG A 19 23.46 13.07 -10.91
CA ARG A 19 22.15 13.01 -11.53
C ARG A 19 21.31 13.88 -10.62
N SER A 20 20.94 15.06 -11.09
CA SER A 20 19.83 15.79 -10.49
C SER A 20 18.78 14.72 -10.22
N MET A 21 18.50 14.44 -8.96
CA MET A 21 17.17 13.99 -8.63
C MET A 21 16.32 15.15 -9.10
N ASP A 22 15.90 15.09 -10.37
CA ASP A 22 14.65 15.71 -10.72
C ASP A 22 13.75 15.29 -9.57
N LEU A 23 13.27 16.27 -8.80
CA LEU A 23 12.08 16.07 -8.02
C LEU A 23 11.08 15.57 -9.07
N ALA A 24 10.99 14.25 -9.24
CA ALA A 24 9.87 13.64 -9.90
C ALA A 24 8.71 14.19 -9.09
N SER A 25 8.00 15.15 -9.70
CA SER A 25 6.86 15.78 -9.06
C SER A 25 5.97 14.63 -8.63
N GLU A 26 5.73 14.49 -7.33
CA GLU A 26 4.78 13.52 -6.80
C GLU A 26 3.52 13.60 -7.68
N PRO A 27 3.01 12.46 -8.18
CA PRO A 27 1.88 12.46 -9.08
C PRO A 27 0.74 13.28 -8.47
N THR A 28 0.18 14.20 -9.25
CA THR A 28 -0.90 15.05 -8.76
C THR A 28 -2.07 14.18 -8.30
N ARG A 29 -2.56 14.44 -7.08
CA ARG A 29 -3.73 13.74 -6.53
C ARG A 29 -4.98 14.10 -7.31
N THR A 30 -5.81 13.10 -7.55
CA THR A 30 -7.14 13.25 -8.17
C THR A 30 -8.23 13.15 -7.11
N VAL A 31 -9.47 13.44 -7.51
CA VAL A 31 -10.64 13.08 -6.70
C VAL A 31 -10.59 11.56 -6.48
N PRO A 32 -10.71 11.05 -5.24
CA PRO A 32 -10.60 9.63 -4.99
C PRO A 32 -11.62 8.86 -5.83
N PRO A 33 -11.20 7.84 -6.61
CA PRO A 33 -12.08 7.09 -7.52
C PRO A 33 -12.85 5.99 -6.78
N PHE A 34 -13.18 6.23 -5.52
CA PHE A 34 -13.87 5.31 -4.61
C PHE A 34 -14.76 6.10 -3.65
N GLN A 35 -15.75 5.42 -3.07
CA GLN A 35 -16.72 6.01 -2.15
C GLN A 35 -17.21 4.97 -1.14
N VAL A 36 -17.89 5.43 -0.09
CA VAL A 36 -18.57 4.55 0.87
C VAL A 36 -19.52 3.60 0.15
N GLY A 37 -19.50 2.33 0.54
CA GLY A 37 -20.25 1.26 -0.10
C GLY A 37 -19.53 0.59 -1.27
N GLU A 38 -18.37 1.09 -1.69
CA GLU A 38 -17.52 0.36 -2.64
C GLU A 38 -17.13 -1.00 -2.05
N ARG A 39 -17.33 -2.05 -2.85
CA ARG A 39 -17.01 -3.43 -2.48
C ARG A 39 -16.38 -4.16 -3.65
N VAL A 40 -15.14 -4.61 -3.49
CA VAL A 40 -14.39 -5.37 -4.49
C VAL A 40 -14.13 -6.78 -3.97
N VAL A 41 -14.51 -7.79 -4.75
CA VAL A 41 -14.32 -9.20 -4.38
C VAL A 41 -13.40 -9.88 -5.39
N PHE A 42 -12.28 -10.41 -4.89
CA PHE A 42 -11.31 -11.17 -5.67
C PHE A 42 -11.46 -12.66 -5.39
N ALA A 43 -11.59 -13.47 -6.45
CA ALA A 43 -11.52 -14.93 -6.34
C ALA A 43 -10.07 -15.38 -6.49
N ILE A 44 -9.54 -16.05 -5.47
CA ILE A 44 -8.20 -16.63 -5.48
C ILE A 44 -8.32 -18.06 -6.01
N LYS A 45 -7.62 -18.39 -7.10
CA LYS A 45 -7.67 -19.71 -7.73
C LYS A 45 -6.41 -20.50 -7.47
N ALA A 46 -6.57 -21.79 -7.14
CA ALA A 46 -5.50 -22.78 -7.08
C ALA A 46 -5.95 -24.03 -7.84
N PHE A 47 -5.06 -24.63 -8.63
CA PHE A 47 -5.37 -25.81 -9.45
C PHE A 47 -6.64 -25.65 -10.34
N GLY A 48 -6.90 -24.44 -10.82
CA GLY A 48 -8.07 -24.13 -11.67
C GLY A 48 -9.41 -23.97 -10.93
N ILE A 49 -9.45 -24.19 -9.62
CA ILE A 49 -10.64 -24.05 -8.77
C ILE A 49 -10.47 -22.90 -7.78
N THR A 50 -11.58 -22.34 -7.28
CA THR A 50 -11.54 -21.23 -6.31
C THR A 50 -11.10 -21.74 -4.94
N ALA A 51 -9.93 -21.29 -4.51
CA ALA A 51 -9.34 -21.58 -3.21
C ALA A 51 -9.87 -20.70 -2.10
N GLY A 52 -10.24 -19.46 -2.42
CA GLY A 52 -10.75 -18.50 -1.46
C GLY A 52 -11.22 -17.21 -2.11
N HIS A 53 -11.67 -16.29 -1.27
CA HIS A 53 -12.09 -14.96 -1.66
C HIS A 53 -11.42 -13.92 -0.77
N ALA A 54 -10.96 -12.83 -1.38
CA ALA A 54 -10.61 -11.61 -0.66
C ALA A 54 -11.67 -10.54 -0.98
N THR A 55 -12.18 -9.86 0.03
CA THR A 55 -13.14 -8.76 -0.11
C THR A 55 -12.52 -7.51 0.46
N LEU A 56 -12.56 -6.40 -0.28
CA LEU A 56 -12.25 -5.07 0.22
C LEU A 56 -13.54 -4.26 0.20
N GLU A 57 -13.85 -3.57 1.29
CA GLU A 57 -15.09 -2.80 1.42
C GLU A 57 -14.85 -1.49 2.18
N ILE A 58 -15.32 -0.37 1.63
CA ILE A 58 -15.38 0.91 2.35
C ILE A 58 -16.72 0.95 3.10
N LYS A 59 -16.70 0.71 4.40
CA LYS A 59 -17.91 0.56 5.22
C LYS A 59 -18.63 1.89 5.41
N GLU A 60 -17.88 2.91 5.80
CA GLU A 60 -18.40 4.20 6.22
C GLU A 60 -17.29 5.25 6.30
N ILE A 61 -17.68 6.50 6.52
CA ILE A 61 -16.80 7.59 6.95
C ILE A 61 -17.15 7.89 8.40
N ILE A 62 -16.14 7.91 9.26
CA ILE A 62 -16.29 8.18 10.71
C ILE A 62 -15.25 9.21 11.16
N GLU A 63 -15.45 9.75 12.35
CA GLU A 63 -14.40 10.51 13.06
C GLU A 63 -13.52 9.54 13.85
N PHE A 64 -12.20 9.69 13.70
CA PHE A 64 -11.20 8.99 14.50
C PHE A 64 -10.12 9.99 14.94
N ASP A 65 -10.01 10.22 16.25
CA ASP A 65 -9.02 11.11 16.87
C ASP A 65 -8.98 12.52 16.25
N GLY A 66 -10.15 13.09 15.95
CA GLY A 66 -10.27 14.42 15.31
C GLY A 66 -10.09 14.43 13.79
N HIS A 67 -9.88 13.27 13.15
CA HIS A 67 -9.77 13.13 11.70
C HIS A 67 -11.00 12.43 11.11
N GLU A 68 -11.48 12.93 9.97
CA GLU A 68 -12.50 12.23 9.18
C GLU A 68 -11.81 11.14 8.35
N VAL A 69 -12.18 9.88 8.56
CA VAL A 69 -11.51 8.71 7.97
C VAL A 69 -12.50 7.79 7.26
N TYR A 70 -12.06 7.19 6.16
CA TYR A 70 -12.72 6.00 5.61
C TYR A 70 -12.41 4.80 6.50
N HIS A 71 -13.44 4.12 6.98
CA HIS A 71 -13.30 2.82 7.62
C HIS A 71 -13.36 1.72 6.55
N ILE A 72 -12.20 1.12 6.28
CA ILE A 72 -12.03 0.15 5.22
C ILE A 72 -11.76 -1.21 5.84
N VAL A 73 -12.53 -2.22 5.43
CA VAL A 73 -12.43 -3.59 5.90
C VAL A 73 -11.99 -4.49 4.76
N VAL A 74 -10.99 -5.32 5.01
CA VAL A 74 -10.55 -6.39 4.13
C VAL A 74 -10.77 -7.73 4.82
N THR A 75 -11.41 -8.68 4.14
CA THR A 75 -11.50 -10.06 4.62
C THR A 75 -10.87 -11.01 3.61
N ALA A 76 -10.20 -12.06 4.08
CA ALA A 76 -9.70 -13.13 3.24
C ALA A 76 -10.14 -14.49 3.82
N GLN A 77 -10.82 -15.30 3.02
CA GLN A 77 -11.40 -16.56 3.47
C GLN A 77 -11.18 -17.68 2.46
N THR A 78 -10.69 -18.83 2.92
CA THR A 78 -10.64 -20.05 2.10
C THR A 78 -12.04 -20.63 1.92
N THR A 79 -12.27 -21.31 0.79
CA THR A 79 -13.53 -22.04 0.59
C THR A 79 -13.63 -23.24 1.53
N PRO A 80 -14.83 -23.79 1.80
CA PRO A 80 -14.98 -24.96 2.68
C PRO A 80 -14.14 -26.16 2.24
N PHE A 81 -14.02 -26.39 0.93
CA PHE A 81 -13.19 -27.47 0.37
C PHE A 81 -11.70 -27.27 0.67
N PHE A 82 -11.17 -26.06 0.44
CA PHE A 82 -9.76 -25.76 0.70
C PHE A 82 -9.44 -25.64 2.19
N SER A 83 -10.42 -25.26 3.01
CA SER A 83 -10.26 -25.15 4.47
C SER A 83 -9.96 -26.50 5.14
N LEU A 84 -10.21 -27.63 4.46
CA LEU A 84 -9.81 -28.97 4.91
C LEU A 84 -8.28 -29.17 4.88
N PHE A 85 -7.58 -28.46 4.00
CA PHE A 85 -6.13 -28.53 3.85
C PHE A 85 -5.44 -27.37 4.58
N TYR A 86 -5.96 -26.15 4.39
CA TYR A 86 -5.45 -24.95 5.03
C TYR A 86 -6.57 -23.91 5.12
N ARG A 87 -6.94 -23.53 6.35
CA ARG A 87 -8.01 -22.56 6.61
C ARG A 87 -7.39 -21.17 6.72
N ILE A 88 -7.93 -20.20 5.98
CA ILE A 88 -7.67 -18.77 6.17
C ILE A 88 -8.99 -18.10 6.51
N ASN A 89 -8.98 -17.24 7.53
CA ASN A 89 -10.11 -16.41 7.93
C ASN A 89 -9.59 -15.09 8.52
N ASP A 90 -9.01 -14.26 7.66
CA ASP A 90 -8.38 -13.02 8.07
C ASP A 90 -9.33 -11.85 7.94
N ARG A 91 -9.17 -10.88 8.83
CA ARG A 91 -9.83 -9.59 8.80
C ARG A 91 -8.81 -8.50 9.08
N LEU A 92 -8.63 -7.59 8.12
CA LEU A 92 -7.81 -6.40 8.26
C LEU A 92 -8.71 -5.17 8.20
N GLU A 93 -8.34 -4.13 8.93
CA GLU A 93 -9.07 -2.86 8.94
C GLU A 93 -8.06 -1.70 8.87
N THR A 94 -8.38 -0.68 8.09
CA THR A 94 -7.61 0.56 8.06
C THR A 94 -8.54 1.77 8.13
N TYR A 95 -8.08 2.79 8.83
CA TYR A 95 -8.77 4.06 9.05
C TYR A 95 -8.00 5.12 8.26
N LEU A 96 -8.40 5.28 7.00
CA LEU A 96 -7.69 6.08 6.01
C LEU A 96 -8.18 7.52 6.02
N ASP A 97 -7.28 8.48 6.23
CA ASP A 97 -7.63 9.90 6.18
C ASP A 97 -8.30 10.28 4.84
N THR A 98 -9.45 10.95 4.91
CA THR A 98 -10.25 11.30 3.72
C THR A 98 -9.63 12.37 2.83
N LYS A 99 -8.68 13.16 3.36
CA LYS A 99 -8.03 14.27 2.65
C LYS A 99 -6.60 13.92 2.28
N GLU A 100 -5.87 13.32 3.22
CA GLU A 100 -4.46 13.03 3.08
C GLU A 100 -4.17 11.61 2.62
N PHE A 101 -5.12 10.67 2.71
CA PHE A 101 -4.96 9.28 2.26
C PHE A 101 -3.74 8.57 2.86
N TYR A 102 -3.45 8.81 4.14
CA TYR A 102 -2.61 7.94 4.96
C TYR A 102 -3.44 7.35 6.11
N PRO A 103 -3.07 6.20 6.66
CA PRO A 103 -3.79 5.62 7.78
C PRO A 103 -3.48 6.33 9.09
N HIS A 104 -4.48 6.40 9.96
CA HIS A 104 -4.37 6.76 11.38
C HIS A 104 -4.40 5.53 12.28
N ARG A 105 -5.01 4.45 11.82
CA ARG A 105 -5.10 3.18 12.54
C ARG A 105 -5.15 2.00 11.57
N TYR A 106 -4.50 0.91 11.97
CA TYR A 106 -4.55 -0.39 11.32
C TYR A 106 -4.84 -1.48 12.34
N GLU A 107 -5.70 -2.42 11.96
CA GLU A 107 -6.06 -3.59 12.77
C GLU A 107 -5.96 -4.85 11.93
N ALA A 108 -5.49 -5.94 12.54
CA ALA A 108 -5.44 -7.25 11.90
C ALA A 108 -5.86 -8.33 12.90
N HIS A 109 -6.80 -9.16 12.48
CA HIS A 109 -7.15 -10.44 13.10
C HIS A 109 -6.88 -11.53 12.07
N LEU A 110 -5.82 -12.31 12.29
CA LEU A 110 -5.35 -13.34 11.37
C LEU A 110 -5.64 -14.73 11.92
N GLU A 111 -6.21 -15.59 11.07
CA GLU A 111 -6.50 -16.99 11.36
C GLU A 111 -6.06 -17.88 10.19
N GLU A 112 -4.79 -18.29 10.20
CA GLU A 112 -4.17 -19.02 9.09
C GLU A 112 -3.68 -20.41 9.57
N GLY A 113 -4.49 -21.44 9.37
CA GLY A 113 -4.23 -22.79 9.89
C GLY A 113 -4.16 -22.78 11.41
N GLU A 114 -2.98 -23.05 11.98
CA GLU A 114 -2.71 -22.96 13.42
C GLU A 114 -2.24 -21.56 13.85
N TYR A 115 -1.85 -20.70 12.91
CA TYR A 115 -1.36 -19.37 13.21
C TYR A 115 -2.52 -18.45 13.60
N ARG A 116 -2.34 -17.71 14.69
CA ARG A 116 -3.26 -16.67 15.17
C ARG A 116 -2.48 -15.43 15.53
N LYS A 117 -2.97 -14.27 15.07
CA LYS A 117 -2.37 -12.97 15.42
C LYS A 117 -3.43 -11.89 15.45
N ASP A 118 -3.47 -11.17 16.56
CA ASP A 118 -4.15 -9.89 16.69
C ASP A 118 -3.11 -8.77 16.71
N GLU A 119 -3.35 -7.70 15.96
CA GLU A 119 -2.47 -6.55 15.91
C GLU A 119 -3.28 -5.27 15.75
N VAL A 120 -2.85 -4.26 16.50
CA VAL A 120 -3.34 -2.89 16.37
C VAL A 120 -2.12 -1.99 16.28
N ILE A 121 -2.13 -1.09 15.30
CA ILE A 121 -1.12 -0.05 15.12
C ILE A 121 -1.85 1.29 15.00
N ILE A 122 -1.46 2.26 15.82
CA ILE A 122 -1.89 3.66 15.69
C ILE A 122 -0.77 4.45 15.05
N TYR A 123 -1.08 5.26 14.04
CA TYR A 123 -0.12 6.07 13.31
C TYR A 123 -0.28 7.54 13.69
N ASP A 124 0.71 8.07 14.40
CA ASP A 124 0.88 9.50 14.62
C ASP A 124 1.73 10.06 13.47
N GLN A 125 1.04 10.52 12.43
CA GLN A 125 1.67 10.95 11.18
C GLN A 125 2.40 12.30 11.36
N GLU A 126 2.01 13.12 12.33
CA GLU A 126 2.66 14.40 12.65
C GLU A 126 3.98 14.19 13.38
N ARG A 127 4.00 13.30 14.39
CA ARG A 127 5.20 12.97 15.16
C ARG A 127 6.08 11.92 14.50
N HIS A 128 5.60 11.32 13.41
CA HIS A 128 6.28 10.25 12.67
C HIS A 128 6.57 9.03 13.57
N ILE A 129 5.55 8.63 14.34
CA ILE A 129 5.60 7.49 15.27
C ILE A 129 4.42 6.56 15.00
N ALA A 130 4.67 5.26 14.94
CA ALA A 130 3.64 4.24 15.06
C ALA A 130 3.66 3.63 16.47
N TYR A 131 2.49 3.50 17.09
CA TYR A 131 2.29 2.85 18.37
C TYR A 131 1.77 1.43 18.16
N ARG A 132 2.58 0.44 18.51
CA ARG A 132 2.24 -0.98 18.39
C ARG A 132 2.51 -1.67 19.73
N GLU A 133 1.48 -2.28 20.32
CA GLU A 133 1.59 -2.95 21.64
C GLU A 133 2.23 -2.04 22.71
N GLY A 134 1.88 -0.75 22.70
CA GLY A 134 2.44 0.25 23.62
C GLY A 134 3.89 0.67 23.35
N LYS A 135 4.50 0.21 22.24
CA LYS A 135 5.86 0.59 21.83
C LYS A 135 5.83 1.57 20.68
N GLU A 136 6.71 2.56 20.76
CA GLU A 136 6.95 3.51 19.68
C GLU A 136 7.89 2.93 18.62
N ILE A 137 7.50 3.09 17.36
CA ILE A 137 8.30 2.73 16.19
C ILE A 137 8.41 3.99 15.34
N LYS A 138 9.64 4.40 15.01
CA LYS A 138 9.84 5.52 14.07
C LYS A 138 9.34 5.10 12.70
N ILE A 139 8.55 5.95 12.06
CA ILE A 139 8.01 5.73 10.73
C ILE A 139 8.42 6.86 9.79
N PRO A 140 8.54 6.62 8.47
CA PRO A 140 8.67 7.70 7.50
C PRO A 140 7.41 8.57 7.48
N PRO A 141 7.51 9.83 7.01
CA PRO A 141 6.33 10.66 6.78
C PRO A 141 5.35 9.99 5.82
N ARG A 142 4.05 10.13 6.10
CA ARG A 142 2.95 9.64 5.24
C ARG A 142 3.01 8.14 4.96
N VAL A 143 3.52 7.37 5.93
CA VAL A 143 3.64 5.91 5.83
C VAL A 143 2.26 5.29 5.63
N GLN A 144 2.19 4.28 4.78
CA GLN A 144 0.99 3.48 4.55
C GLN A 144 1.07 2.15 5.32
N ASP A 145 -0.08 1.55 5.57
CA ASP A 145 -0.19 0.14 5.94
C ASP A 145 -0.45 -0.75 4.71
N SER A 146 -0.64 -2.05 4.93
CA SER A 146 -0.84 -3.05 3.87
C SER A 146 -2.13 -2.87 3.06
N VAL A 147 -3.13 -2.17 3.61
CA VAL A 147 -4.44 -1.95 2.97
C VAL A 147 -4.53 -0.55 2.37
N SER A 148 -4.18 0.47 3.14
CA SER A 148 -4.23 1.88 2.76
C SER A 148 -3.40 2.18 1.52
N VAL A 149 -2.25 1.52 1.32
CA VAL A 149 -1.43 1.70 0.12
C VAL A 149 -2.21 1.42 -1.17
N TYR A 150 -3.12 0.43 -1.18
CA TYR A 150 -3.94 0.13 -2.35
C TYR A 150 -4.86 1.30 -2.71
N TYR A 151 -5.50 1.92 -1.72
CA TYR A 151 -6.38 3.06 -1.94
C TYR A 151 -5.61 4.33 -2.24
N TYR A 152 -4.49 4.58 -1.55
CA TYR A 152 -3.59 5.70 -1.82
C TYR A 152 -3.15 5.71 -3.29
N LEU A 153 -2.67 4.59 -3.82
CA LEU A 153 -2.22 4.50 -5.21
C LEU A 153 -3.32 4.83 -6.23
N ARG A 154 -4.59 4.54 -5.91
CA ARG A 154 -5.74 4.89 -6.78
C ARG A 154 -6.02 6.39 -6.83
N THR A 155 -5.51 7.17 -5.88
CA THR A 155 -5.64 8.64 -5.89
C THR A 155 -4.58 9.32 -6.75
N LEU A 156 -3.60 8.58 -7.26
CA LEU A 156 -2.49 9.11 -8.03
C LEU A 156 -2.83 9.14 -9.52
N ASN A 157 -2.52 10.24 -10.19
CA ASN A 157 -2.55 10.31 -11.65
C ASN A 157 -1.29 9.65 -12.24
N LEU A 158 -1.31 8.31 -12.33
CA LEU A 158 -0.19 7.50 -12.81
C LEU A 158 0.01 7.63 -14.33
N ARG A 159 1.24 7.87 -14.77
CA ARG A 159 1.63 7.96 -16.17
C ARG A 159 2.72 6.95 -16.52
N ALA A 160 2.74 6.52 -17.77
CA ALA A 160 3.79 5.66 -18.29
C ALA A 160 5.19 6.26 -18.01
N GLY A 161 6.05 5.46 -17.38
CA GLY A 161 7.41 5.88 -16.98
C GLY A 161 7.52 6.36 -15.54
N ASP A 162 6.42 6.61 -14.83
CA ASP A 162 6.45 7.01 -13.43
C ASP A 162 7.11 5.92 -12.57
N VAL A 163 7.96 6.38 -11.64
CA VAL A 163 8.54 5.58 -10.57
C VAL A 163 8.17 6.24 -9.26
N ILE A 164 7.38 5.55 -8.45
CA ILE A 164 6.84 6.07 -7.20
C ILE A 164 7.34 5.18 -6.08
N GLU A 165 7.86 5.79 -5.02
CA GLU A 165 8.29 5.08 -3.82
C GLU A 165 7.35 5.44 -2.67
N VAL A 166 6.64 4.44 -2.16
CA VAL A 166 5.68 4.61 -1.07
C VAL A 166 6.22 3.94 0.19
N PRO A 167 6.43 4.68 1.30
CA PRO A 167 6.80 4.06 2.55
C PRO A 167 5.62 3.24 3.10
N ILE A 168 5.88 2.00 3.50
CA ILE A 168 4.91 1.08 4.10
C ILE A 168 5.45 0.61 5.45
N ASN A 169 4.62 0.67 6.48
CA ASN A 169 4.87 0.06 7.78
C ASN A 169 4.13 -1.28 7.86
N CYS A 170 4.86 -2.34 8.17
CA CYS A 170 4.30 -3.66 8.41
C CYS A 170 4.85 -4.20 9.74
N GLY A 171 4.00 -4.20 10.77
CA GLY A 171 4.38 -4.57 12.13
C GLY A 171 5.46 -3.65 12.68
N ARG A 172 6.71 -4.13 12.73
CA ARG A 172 7.87 -3.41 13.29
C ARG A 172 8.82 -2.85 12.24
N HIS A 173 8.53 -3.06 10.98
CA HIS A 173 9.44 -2.77 9.89
C HIS A 173 8.84 -1.76 8.92
N ASN A 174 9.70 -0.87 8.42
CA ASN A 174 9.36 0.05 7.36
C ASN A 174 10.04 -0.43 6.08
N TYR A 175 9.29 -0.41 4.99
CA TYR A 175 9.72 -0.78 3.65
C TYR A 175 9.36 0.33 2.68
N PHE A 176 9.98 0.34 1.51
CA PHE A 176 9.54 1.18 0.40
C PHE A 176 8.99 0.28 -0.70
N LEU A 177 7.74 0.49 -1.06
CA LEU A 177 7.15 -0.08 -2.26
C LEU A 177 7.54 0.79 -3.45
N THR A 178 8.32 0.24 -4.38
CA THR A 178 8.63 0.90 -5.65
C THR A 178 7.63 0.46 -6.72
N LEU A 179 6.70 1.35 -7.08
CA LEU A 179 5.81 1.16 -8.22
C LEU A 179 6.47 1.72 -9.49
N LYS A 180 6.60 0.88 -10.53
CA LYS A 180 7.07 1.28 -11.86
C LYS A 180 5.95 1.16 -12.87
N VAL A 181 5.44 2.29 -13.36
CA VAL A 181 4.32 2.33 -14.30
C VAL A 181 4.85 2.08 -15.71
N LYS A 182 4.52 0.92 -16.29
CA LYS A 182 5.03 0.51 -17.61
C LYS A 182 4.31 1.19 -18.78
N GLY A 183 3.04 1.53 -18.58
CA GLY A 183 2.16 2.00 -19.64
C GLY A 183 0.71 1.89 -19.22
N GLU A 184 -0.17 2.42 -20.06
CA GLU A 184 -1.62 2.26 -19.94
C GLU A 184 -2.07 1.16 -20.90
N GLU A 185 -2.95 0.28 -20.43
CA GLU A 185 -3.60 -0.74 -21.23
C GLU A 185 -5.10 -0.52 -21.19
N ARG A 186 -5.75 -0.55 -22.37
CA ARG A 186 -7.21 -0.52 -22.46
C ARG A 186 -7.75 -1.93 -22.29
N ILE A 187 -8.54 -2.16 -21.26
CA ILE A 187 -9.07 -3.47 -20.96
C ILE A 187 -10.47 -3.58 -21.55
N HIS A 188 -10.68 -4.60 -22.39
CA HIS A 188 -12.01 -4.91 -22.90
C HIS A 188 -12.77 -5.75 -21.87
N THR A 189 -13.86 -5.20 -21.36
CA THR A 189 -14.82 -5.92 -20.52
C THR A 189 -16.09 -6.24 -21.30
N LYS A 190 -16.98 -7.04 -20.72
CA LYS A 190 -18.29 -7.35 -21.34
C LYS A 190 -19.14 -6.09 -21.57
N ASP A 191 -18.89 -5.03 -20.80
CA ASP A 191 -19.63 -3.77 -20.86
C ASP A 191 -18.92 -2.70 -21.75
N GLY A 192 -17.80 -3.05 -22.39
CA GLY A 192 -17.05 -2.18 -23.29
C GLY A 192 -15.57 -2.04 -22.92
N TYR A 193 -14.85 -1.17 -23.64
CA TYR A 193 -13.46 -0.81 -23.30
C TYR A 193 -13.44 0.19 -22.16
N HIS A 194 -12.67 -0.11 -21.11
CA HIS A 194 -12.34 0.80 -20.02
C HIS A 194 -10.84 1.09 -20.01
#